data_AF-A0A950QDA9-F1
#
_entry.id   AF-A0A950QDA9-F1
#
_cell.length_a   1.000
_cell.length_b   1.000
_cell.length_c   1.000
_cell.angle_alpha   90.00
_cell.angle_beta   90.00
_cell.angle_gamma   90.00
#
_symmetry.space_group_name_H-M   'P 1'
#
loop_
_entity.id
_entity.type
_entity.pdbx_description
1 polymer ?
#
loop_
_entity_poly.entity_id
_entity_poly.type
_entity_poly.pdbx_seq_one_letter_code
_entity_poly.pdbx_strand_id
1 'polypeptide(L)'
;MKQCLTTLALLALSIVPMTALADDDHMMSQLTPAQRQAVQQTFQRFMSQEEQLHQQMRMQILQSLTPVHRRAIAATIGDLAVSPNPDPVTAARRIDAMLSPGERQRILSAHNSFRSQSMQLHDQMRNELRSEVPADMQSHFAQHDNDMKEKQEAMSRMESDAGIVLLHVLSAHHMMDEHGGMMGHPPR
;
A
#
# COMPACT_ATOMS: atom_id res chain seq x y z
N MET A 1 7.53 56.03 18.18
CA MET A 1 8.89 56.01 18.76
C MET A 1 9.05 54.76 19.61
N LYS A 2 10.19 54.05 19.47
CA LYS A 2 10.63 52.78 20.12
C LYS A 2 10.03 51.51 19.47
N GLN A 3 10.68 50.72 18.60
CA GLN A 3 12.05 50.14 18.45
C GLN A 3 12.49 49.17 19.57
N CYS A 4 13.18 48.09 19.13
CA CYS A 4 13.92 47.04 19.85
C CYS A 4 13.11 45.80 20.31
N LEU A 5 13.53 44.54 20.15
CA LEU A 5 14.85 43.96 19.85
C LEU A 5 14.69 42.56 19.22
N THR A 6 15.35 42.39 18.07
CA THR A 6 16.02 41.20 17.53
C THR A 6 16.50 40.19 18.59
N THR A 7 16.14 38.90 18.43
CA THR A 7 16.95 37.80 18.96
C THR A 7 17.11 36.72 17.88
N LEU A 8 18.27 36.75 17.22
CA LEU A 8 18.85 35.66 16.46
C LEU A 8 19.09 34.47 17.40
N ALA A 9 18.51 33.30 17.11
CA ALA A 9 18.91 32.04 17.71
C ALA A 9 19.59 31.18 16.63
N LEU A 10 20.79 30.72 16.98
CA LEU A 10 21.80 30.08 16.15
C LEU A 10 21.28 28.88 15.35
N LEU A 11 21.64 28.86 14.06
CA LEU A 11 21.78 27.62 13.28
C LEU A 11 22.90 26.76 13.89
N ALA A 12 22.54 25.76 14.68
CA ALA A 12 23.42 24.63 14.97
C ALA A 12 23.31 23.65 13.78
N LEU A 13 24.32 23.69 12.91
CA LEU A 13 24.48 22.79 11.77
C LEU A 13 24.87 21.39 12.30
N SER A 14 23.88 20.57 12.64
CA SER A 14 24.09 19.16 12.97
C SER A 14 24.41 18.38 11.70
N ILE A 15 25.69 18.08 11.49
CA ILE A 15 26.16 17.11 10.50
C ILE A 15 25.71 15.73 10.99
N VAL A 16 24.62 15.20 10.42
CA VAL A 16 24.18 13.83 10.65
C VAL A 16 24.98 12.92 9.72
N PRO A 17 25.71 11.91 10.23
CA PRO A 17 26.35 10.92 9.38
C PRO A 17 25.27 10.06 8.70
N MET A 18 25.08 10.26 7.40
CA MET A 18 24.29 9.37 6.56
C MET A 18 25.10 8.10 6.27
N THR A 19 25.10 7.16 7.21
CA THR A 19 25.71 5.84 7.03
C THR A 19 24.75 4.78 7.56
N ALA A 20 23.78 4.39 6.75
CA ALA A 20 23.09 3.10 6.78
C ALA A 20 22.00 3.15 5.69
N LEU A 21 21.70 2.00 5.08
CA LEU A 21 20.76 1.77 3.96
C LEU A 21 21.41 1.80 2.56
N ALA A 22 22.23 0.81 2.24
CA ALA A 22 22.67 0.53 0.86
C ALA A 22 22.89 -0.97 0.55
N ASP A 23 22.46 -1.91 1.41
CA ASP A 23 22.85 -3.32 1.30
C ASP A 23 21.84 -4.21 0.54
N ASP A 24 20.73 -3.65 0.02
CA ASP A 24 19.67 -4.43 -0.65
C ASP A 24 19.73 -4.38 -2.20
N ASP A 25 20.64 -3.63 -2.81
CA ASP A 25 20.72 -3.48 -4.29
C ASP A 25 21.52 -4.61 -4.99
N HIS A 26 21.93 -5.62 -4.23
CA HIS A 26 22.83 -6.68 -4.73
C HIS A 26 22.14 -7.68 -5.67
N MET A 27 20.81 -7.85 -5.61
CA MET A 27 20.09 -8.79 -6.47
C MET A 27 19.90 -8.26 -7.89
N MET A 28 19.55 -6.98 -8.07
CA MET A 28 19.29 -6.37 -9.39
C MET A 28 20.58 -6.10 -10.18
N SER A 29 21.71 -6.01 -9.48
CA SER A 29 23.04 -5.80 -10.06
C SER A 29 23.54 -6.99 -10.89
N GLN A 30 23.00 -8.19 -10.67
CA GLN A 30 23.45 -9.42 -11.35
C GLN A 30 22.70 -9.70 -12.66
N LEU A 31 21.61 -8.98 -12.94
CA LEU A 31 20.83 -9.14 -14.18
C LEU A 31 21.53 -8.47 -15.37
N THR A 32 21.47 -9.11 -16.54
CA THR A 32 21.89 -8.45 -17.79
C THR A 32 20.99 -7.24 -18.09
N PRO A 33 21.45 -6.24 -18.86
CA PRO A 33 20.62 -5.08 -19.21
C PRO A 33 19.29 -5.46 -19.87
N ALA A 34 19.29 -6.50 -20.72
CA ALA A 34 18.09 -7.00 -21.38
C ALA A 34 17.10 -7.63 -20.37
N GLN A 35 17.57 -8.45 -19.44
CA GLN A 35 16.73 -9.04 -18.38
C GLN A 35 16.16 -7.96 -17.46
N ARG A 36 16.98 -6.98 -17.07
CA ARG A 36 16.51 -5.86 -16.24
C ARG A 36 15.38 -5.10 -16.93
N GLN A 37 15.51 -4.85 -18.23
CA GLN A 37 14.46 -4.21 -19.03
C GLN A 37 13.18 -5.06 -19.09
N ALA A 38 13.30 -6.38 -19.32
CA ALA A 38 12.15 -7.29 -19.35
C ALA A 38 11.42 -7.32 -18.00
N VAL A 39 12.17 -7.47 -16.90
CA VAL A 39 11.65 -7.43 -15.53
C VAL A 39 10.92 -6.11 -15.26
N GLN A 40 11.52 -4.97 -15.62
CA GLN A 40 10.90 -3.65 -15.45
C GLN A 40 9.59 -3.53 -16.25
N GLN A 41 9.53 -4.03 -17.48
CA GLN A 41 8.32 -4.02 -18.29
C GLN A 41 7.23 -4.91 -17.68
N THR A 42 7.59 -6.08 -17.12
CA THR A 42 6.65 -6.94 -16.41
C THR A 42 6.08 -6.25 -15.17
N PHE A 43 6.92 -5.60 -14.37
CA PHE A 43 6.45 -4.81 -13.23
C PHE A 43 5.53 -3.67 -13.64
N GLN A 44 5.88 -2.90 -14.68
CA GLN A 44 5.02 -1.80 -15.16
C GLN A 44 3.63 -2.29 -15.59
N ARG A 45 3.56 -3.41 -16.31
CA ARG A 45 2.29 -4.03 -16.72
C ARG A 45 1.50 -4.51 -15.51
N PHE A 46 2.15 -5.17 -14.56
CA PHE A 46 1.54 -5.63 -13.32
C PHE A 46 0.94 -4.46 -12.53
N MET A 47 1.74 -3.42 -12.25
CA MET A 47 1.30 -2.24 -11.49
C MET A 47 0.07 -1.59 -12.13
N SER A 48 0.06 -1.47 -13.46
CA SER A 48 -1.10 -0.90 -14.17
C SER A 48 -2.36 -1.76 -14.04
N GLN A 49 -2.24 -3.09 -14.11
CA GLN A 49 -3.37 -4.01 -13.95
C GLN A 49 -3.88 -4.02 -12.50
N GLU A 50 -2.97 -3.99 -11.52
CA GLU A 50 -3.31 -3.93 -10.12
C GLU A 50 -4.03 -2.62 -9.77
N GLU A 51 -3.55 -1.48 -10.28
CA GLU A 51 -4.21 -0.19 -10.11
C GLU A 51 -5.65 -0.22 -10.65
N GLN A 52 -5.86 -0.82 -11.83
CA GLN A 52 -7.20 -0.99 -12.39
C GLN A 52 -8.09 -1.84 -11.48
N LEU A 53 -7.58 -2.94 -10.90
CA LEU A 53 -8.32 -3.75 -9.93
C LEU A 53 -8.69 -2.96 -8.67
N HIS A 54 -7.78 -2.14 -8.14
CA HIS A 54 -8.05 -1.26 -7.01
C HIS A 54 -9.15 -0.23 -7.33
N GLN A 55 -9.09 0.40 -8.50
CA GLN A 55 -10.11 1.36 -8.93
C GLN A 55 -11.47 0.68 -9.08
N GLN A 56 -11.53 -0.52 -9.67
CA GLN A 56 -12.76 -1.31 -9.78
C GLN A 56 -13.34 -1.66 -8.41
N MET A 57 -12.53 -2.17 -7.49
CA MET A 57 -12.94 -2.46 -6.11
C MET A 57 -13.50 -1.20 -5.43
N ARG A 58 -12.78 -0.08 -5.51
CA ARG A 58 -13.20 1.19 -4.92
C ARG A 58 -14.56 1.62 -5.46
N MET A 59 -14.77 1.50 -6.77
CA MET A 59 -16.06 1.83 -7.38
C MET A 59 -17.19 0.92 -6.92
N GLN A 60 -16.97 -0.41 -6.86
CA GLN A 60 -17.95 -1.37 -6.35
C GLN A 60 -18.34 -1.07 -4.90
N ILE A 61 -17.35 -0.78 -4.05
CA ILE A 61 -17.57 -0.39 -2.65
C ILE A 61 -18.39 0.90 -2.57
N LEU A 62 -18.03 1.95 -3.32
CA LEU A 62 -18.77 3.21 -3.33
C LEU A 62 -20.21 3.05 -3.82
N GLN A 63 -20.46 2.17 -4.78
CA GLN A 63 -21.80 1.83 -5.29
C GLN A 63 -22.61 1.01 -4.28
N SER A 64 -21.94 0.23 -3.43
CA SER A 64 -22.61 -0.58 -2.41
C SER A 64 -23.26 0.27 -1.31
N LEU A 65 -22.76 1.49 -1.10
CA LEU A 65 -23.14 2.43 -0.05
C LEU A 65 -24.30 3.35 -0.45
N THR A 66 -25.22 3.57 0.48
CA THR A 66 -26.22 4.64 0.33
C THR A 66 -25.57 6.03 0.28
N PRO A 67 -26.22 7.03 -0.33
CA PRO A 67 -25.70 8.41 -0.31
C PRO A 67 -25.51 8.97 1.09
N VAL A 68 -26.37 8.58 2.05
CA VAL A 68 -26.30 9.03 3.45
C VAL A 68 -25.05 8.46 4.12
N HIS A 69 -24.85 7.14 4.05
CA HIS A 69 -23.67 6.51 4.66
C HIS A 69 -22.37 6.96 4.02
N ARG A 70 -22.32 7.19 2.70
CA ARG A 70 -21.14 7.77 2.04
C ARG A 70 -20.70 9.10 2.66
N ARG A 71 -21.65 10.00 2.95
CA ARG A 71 -21.33 11.30 3.56
C ARG A 71 -20.82 11.13 5.00
N ALA A 72 -21.46 10.26 5.79
CA ALA A 72 -21.05 10.00 7.17
C ALA A 72 -19.64 9.35 7.25
N ILE A 73 -19.35 8.42 6.35
CA ILE A 73 -18.04 7.78 6.23
C ILE A 73 -16.99 8.81 5.82
N ALA A 74 -17.28 9.64 4.81
CA ALA A 74 -16.36 10.69 4.37
C ALA A 74 -16.04 11.69 5.50
N ALA A 75 -17.03 12.07 6.31
CA ALA A 75 -16.82 12.91 7.48
C ALA A 75 -15.92 12.21 8.52
N THR A 76 -16.17 10.94 8.81
CA THR A 76 -15.35 10.15 9.75
C THR A 76 -13.89 10.04 9.31
N ILE A 77 -13.65 9.83 8.01
CA ILE A 77 -12.29 9.79 7.43
C ILE A 77 -11.65 11.18 7.48
N GLY A 78 -12.41 12.24 7.19
CA GLY A 78 -11.95 13.62 7.31
C GLY A 78 -11.50 13.97 8.72
N ASP A 79 -12.31 13.63 9.73
CA ASP A 79 -12.01 13.84 11.14
C ASP A 79 -10.75 13.08 11.56
N LEU A 80 -10.57 11.85 11.09
CA LEU A 80 -9.36 11.07 11.32
C LEU A 80 -8.12 11.76 10.72
N ALA A 81 -8.23 12.25 9.48
CA ALA A 81 -7.11 12.86 8.76
C ALA A 81 -6.61 14.17 9.37
N VAL A 82 -7.48 14.90 10.09
CA VAL A 82 -7.11 16.16 10.76
C VAL A 82 -6.87 16.01 12.26
N SER A 83 -7.01 14.80 12.81
CA SER A 83 -6.83 14.55 14.24
C SER A 83 -5.36 14.71 14.65
N PRO A 84 -5.05 15.39 15.77
CA PRO A 84 -3.68 15.46 16.30
C PRO A 84 -3.16 14.09 16.80
N ASN A 85 -4.08 13.15 17.08
CA ASN A 85 -3.75 11.77 17.43
C ASN A 85 -4.70 10.84 16.65
N PRO A 86 -4.36 10.45 15.40
CA PRO A 86 -5.23 9.63 14.58
C PRO A 86 -5.33 8.20 15.14
N ASP A 87 -6.57 7.72 15.33
CA ASP A 87 -6.86 6.34 15.74
C ASP A 87 -7.66 5.62 14.64
N PRO A 88 -6.99 4.92 13.71
CA PRO A 88 -7.65 4.26 12.59
C PRO A 88 -8.54 3.09 13.04
N VAL A 89 -8.20 2.42 14.15
CA VAL A 89 -8.97 1.27 14.65
C VAL A 89 -10.32 1.74 15.18
N THR A 90 -10.33 2.83 15.97
CA THR A 90 -11.58 3.43 16.44
C THR A 90 -12.40 4.00 15.29
N ALA A 91 -11.78 4.64 14.30
CA ALA A 91 -12.47 5.13 13.11
C ALA A 91 -13.12 4.00 12.31
N ALA A 92 -12.40 2.89 12.07
CA ALA A 92 -12.92 1.71 11.40
C ALA A 92 -14.16 1.12 12.11
N ARG A 93 -14.11 0.96 13.44
CA ARG A 93 -15.26 0.48 14.22
C ARG A 93 -16.48 1.42 14.13
N ARG A 94 -16.25 2.73 14.13
CA ARG A 94 -17.31 3.72 13.94
C ARG A 94 -17.93 3.61 12.56
N ILE A 95 -17.12 3.45 11.52
CA ILE A 95 -17.58 3.23 10.15
C ILE A 95 -18.43 1.96 10.07
N ASP A 96 -17.97 0.84 10.63
CA ASP A 96 -18.73 -0.42 10.58
C ASP A 96 -20.08 -0.33 11.28
N ALA A 97 -20.15 0.36 12.42
CA ALA A 97 -21.39 0.60 13.14
C ALA A 97 -22.41 1.46 12.35
N MET A 98 -21.97 2.23 11.35
CA MET A 98 -22.85 3.01 10.46
C MET A 98 -23.43 2.17 9.32
N LEU A 99 -22.85 1.02 9.01
CA LEU A 99 -23.26 0.22 7.86
C LEU A 99 -24.52 -0.58 8.15
N SER A 100 -25.42 -0.63 7.18
CA SER A 100 -26.47 -1.66 7.20
C SER A 100 -25.85 -3.05 6.97
N PRO A 101 -26.50 -4.14 7.44
CA PRO A 101 -26.02 -5.49 7.18
C PRO A 101 -25.84 -5.80 5.68
N GLY A 102 -26.71 -5.25 4.83
CA GLY A 102 -26.61 -5.42 3.38
C GLY A 102 -25.43 -4.68 2.75
N GLU A 103 -25.08 -3.49 3.24
CA GLU A 103 -23.87 -2.77 2.80
C GLU A 103 -22.61 -3.51 3.23
N ARG A 104 -22.54 -3.92 4.51
CA ARG A 104 -21.42 -4.70 5.05
C ARG A 104 -21.14 -5.93 4.18
N GLN A 105 -22.17 -6.72 3.88
CA GLN A 105 -22.02 -7.91 3.05
C GLN A 105 -21.50 -7.60 1.64
N ARG A 106 -22.01 -6.53 1.00
CA ARG A 106 -21.56 -6.15 -0.34
C ARG A 106 -20.11 -5.66 -0.36
N ILE A 107 -19.69 -4.91 0.66
CA ILE A 107 -18.30 -4.43 0.81
C ILE A 107 -17.35 -5.63 0.94
N LEU A 108 -17.66 -6.55 1.85
CA LEU A 108 -16.84 -7.75 2.07
C LEU A 108 -16.76 -8.62 0.82
N SER A 109 -17.88 -8.76 0.10
CA SER A 109 -17.92 -9.49 -1.19
C SER A 109 -17.02 -8.85 -2.25
N ALA A 110 -17.08 -7.51 -2.40
CA ALA A 110 -16.23 -6.77 -3.34
C ALA A 110 -14.74 -6.93 -2.98
N HIS A 111 -14.40 -6.81 -1.70
CA HIS A 111 -13.03 -6.99 -1.21
C HIS A 111 -12.51 -8.42 -1.43
N ASN A 112 -13.30 -9.44 -1.12
CA ASN A 112 -12.92 -10.83 -1.37
C ASN A 112 -12.71 -11.12 -2.86
N SER A 113 -13.55 -10.53 -3.72
CA SER A 113 -13.43 -10.64 -5.18
C SER A 113 -12.13 -9.99 -5.67
N PHE A 114 -11.83 -8.77 -5.20
CA PHE A 114 -10.57 -8.07 -5.48
C PHE A 114 -9.37 -8.91 -5.04
N ARG A 115 -9.37 -9.41 -3.80
CA ARG A 115 -8.27 -10.22 -3.25
C ARG A 115 -8.00 -11.46 -4.09
N SER A 116 -9.05 -12.17 -4.50
CA SER A 116 -8.93 -13.34 -5.37
C SER A 116 -8.28 -12.99 -6.72
N GLN A 117 -8.72 -11.90 -7.35
CA GLN A 117 -8.18 -11.42 -8.63
C GLN A 117 -6.73 -10.92 -8.49
N SER A 118 -6.43 -10.17 -7.43
CA SER A 118 -5.07 -9.71 -7.14
C SER A 118 -4.11 -10.87 -6.87
N MET A 119 -4.54 -11.93 -6.18
CA MET A 119 -3.73 -13.14 -6.00
C MET A 119 -3.42 -13.82 -7.35
N GLN A 120 -4.41 -13.98 -8.22
CA GLN A 120 -4.21 -14.55 -9.56
C GLN A 120 -3.24 -13.71 -10.39
N LEU A 121 -3.35 -12.38 -10.29
CA LEU A 121 -2.45 -11.46 -10.98
C LEU A 121 -1.00 -11.57 -10.47
N HIS A 122 -0.81 -11.67 -9.15
CA HIS A 122 0.50 -11.90 -8.54
C HIS A 122 1.11 -13.25 -8.96
N ASP A 123 0.31 -14.32 -9.02
CA ASP A 123 0.76 -15.62 -9.49
C ASP A 123 1.20 -15.57 -10.97
N GLN A 124 0.46 -14.83 -11.81
CA GLN A 124 0.85 -14.60 -13.20
C GLN A 124 2.19 -13.85 -13.28
N MET A 125 2.33 -12.74 -12.56
CA MET A 125 3.58 -11.96 -12.52
C MET A 125 4.75 -12.84 -12.08
N ARG A 126 4.56 -13.65 -11.04
CA ARG A 126 5.59 -14.56 -10.53
C ARG A 126 6.04 -15.57 -11.58
N ASN A 127 5.09 -16.14 -12.32
CA ASN A 127 5.39 -17.08 -13.40
C ASN A 127 6.18 -16.40 -14.55
N GLU A 128 5.80 -15.17 -14.93
CA GLU A 128 6.55 -14.38 -15.93
C GLU A 128 7.96 -14.03 -15.45
N LEU A 129 8.11 -13.58 -14.20
CA LEU A 129 9.43 -13.27 -13.63
C LEU A 129 10.34 -14.49 -13.56
N ARG A 130 9.78 -15.67 -13.23
CA ARG A 130 10.55 -16.91 -13.16
C ARG A 130 11.18 -17.31 -14.50
N SER A 131 10.55 -16.96 -15.63
CA SER A 131 11.15 -17.19 -16.96
C SER A 131 12.26 -16.20 -17.33
N GLU A 132 12.26 -15.01 -16.74
CA GLU A 132 13.23 -13.95 -17.07
C GLU A 132 14.48 -13.98 -16.16
N VAL A 133 14.34 -14.53 -14.96
CA VAL A 133 15.36 -14.54 -13.91
C VAL A 133 16.20 -15.84 -13.97
N PRO A 134 17.53 -15.77 -13.76
CA PRO A 134 18.37 -16.95 -13.81
C PRO A 134 18.10 -17.95 -12.66
N ALA A 135 18.46 -19.21 -12.88
CA ALA A 135 18.05 -20.34 -12.02
C ALA A 135 18.59 -20.27 -10.59
N ASP A 136 19.76 -19.68 -10.38
CA ASP A 136 20.37 -19.45 -9.07
C ASP A 136 19.51 -18.52 -8.19
N MET A 137 18.92 -17.49 -8.79
CA MET A 137 18.03 -16.56 -8.10
C MET A 137 16.64 -17.15 -7.78
N GLN A 138 16.18 -18.18 -8.51
CA GLN A 138 14.85 -18.77 -8.28
C GLN A 138 14.67 -19.33 -6.87
N SER A 139 15.76 -19.77 -6.23
CA SER A 139 15.75 -20.27 -4.85
C SER A 139 15.35 -19.19 -3.83
N HIS A 140 15.78 -17.94 -4.05
CA HIS A 140 15.43 -16.81 -3.20
C HIS A 140 13.93 -16.45 -3.32
N PHE A 141 13.37 -16.49 -4.53
CA PHE A 141 11.93 -16.29 -4.73
C PHE A 141 11.09 -17.36 -4.04
N ALA A 142 11.51 -18.62 -4.12
CA ALA A 142 10.80 -19.71 -3.46
C ALA A 142 10.75 -19.57 -1.93
N GLN A 143 11.81 -19.04 -1.32
CA GLN A 143 11.82 -18.76 0.12
C GLN A 143 10.89 -17.60 0.47
N HIS A 144 10.97 -16.49 -0.27
CA HIS A 144 10.10 -15.33 -0.07
C HIS A 144 8.61 -15.67 -0.23
N ASP A 145 8.27 -16.58 -1.15
CA ASP A 145 6.90 -17.05 -1.36
C ASP A 145 6.31 -17.76 -0.15
N ASN A 146 7.10 -18.59 0.53
CA ASN A 146 6.65 -19.30 1.73
C ASN A 146 6.37 -18.32 2.87
N ASP A 147 7.25 -17.35 3.08
CA ASP A 147 7.10 -16.30 4.10
C ASP A 147 5.85 -15.44 3.83
N MET A 148 5.63 -15.08 2.56
CA MET A 148 4.44 -14.32 2.16
C MET A 148 3.16 -15.12 2.36
N LYS A 149 3.17 -16.44 2.10
CA LYS A 149 2.01 -17.30 2.34
C LYS A 149 1.65 -17.38 3.82
N GLU A 150 2.64 -17.52 4.70
CA GLU A 150 2.41 -17.53 6.16
C GLU A 150 1.82 -16.19 6.63
N LYS A 151 2.40 -15.07 6.18
CA LYS A 151 1.86 -13.74 6.46
C LYS A 151 0.44 -13.57 5.92
N GLN A 152 0.17 -14.04 4.71
CA GLN A 152 -1.15 -13.97 4.09
C GLN A 152 -2.18 -14.77 4.89
N GLU A 153 -1.82 -15.94 5.39
CA GLU A 153 -2.69 -16.74 6.26
C GLU A 153 -2.94 -16.03 7.60
N ALA A 154 -1.90 -15.43 8.20
CA ALA A 154 -2.04 -14.63 9.42
C ALA A 154 -2.95 -13.41 9.21
N MET A 155 -2.78 -12.68 8.11
CA MET A 155 -3.63 -11.55 7.72
C MET A 155 -5.05 -11.98 7.39
N SER A 156 -5.24 -13.15 6.79
CA SER A 156 -6.57 -13.71 6.49
C SER A 156 -7.34 -14.08 7.76
N ARG A 157 -6.64 -14.41 8.85
CA ARG A 157 -7.24 -14.71 10.16
C ARG A 157 -7.62 -13.45 10.92
N MET A 158 -7.01 -12.31 10.61
CA MET A 158 -7.54 -11.02 11.04
C MET A 158 -8.81 -10.76 10.23
N GLU A 159 -9.94 -11.13 10.82
CA GLU A 159 -11.27 -10.94 10.24
C GLU A 159 -11.39 -9.49 9.75
N SER A 160 -11.46 -9.34 8.43
CA SER A 160 -11.53 -8.01 7.82
C SER A 160 -12.93 -7.48 8.08
N ASP A 161 -13.07 -6.69 9.13
CA ASP A 161 -14.25 -5.87 9.37
C ASP A 161 -14.46 -4.91 8.17
N ALA A 162 -15.71 -4.72 7.73
CA ALA A 162 -16.01 -3.88 6.58
C ALA A 162 -15.60 -2.41 6.78
N GLY A 163 -15.58 -1.94 8.03
CA GLY A 163 -15.06 -0.63 8.39
C GLY A 163 -13.55 -0.51 8.17
N ILE A 164 -12.77 -1.56 8.44
CA ILE A 164 -11.33 -1.59 8.16
C ILE A 164 -11.09 -1.57 6.64
N VAL A 165 -11.84 -2.40 5.90
CA VAL A 165 -11.78 -2.44 4.42
C VAL A 165 -12.09 -1.07 3.83
N LEU A 166 -13.18 -0.42 4.27
CA LEU A 166 -13.56 0.91 3.81
C LEU A 166 -12.50 1.95 4.12
N LEU A 167 -11.97 1.94 5.34
CA LEU A 167 -10.95 2.88 5.74
C LEU A 167 -9.73 2.75 4.83
N HIS A 168 -9.24 1.53 4.62
CA HIS A 168 -8.09 1.25 3.77
C HIS A 168 -8.32 1.67 2.30
N VAL A 169 -9.47 1.32 1.71
CA VAL A 169 -9.78 1.60 0.29
C VAL A 169 -10.03 3.09 0.02
N LEU A 170 -10.60 3.81 0.99
CA LEU A 170 -11.02 5.20 0.81
C LEU A 170 -9.99 6.21 1.33
N SER A 171 -9.12 5.84 2.28
CA SER A 171 -8.00 6.68 2.69
C SER A 171 -7.04 6.84 1.51
N ALA A 172 -6.94 8.07 0.98
CA ALA A 172 -6.20 8.37 -0.24
C ALA A 172 -4.66 8.28 -0.09
N HIS A 173 -4.14 7.63 0.95
CA HIS A 173 -2.83 8.05 1.48
C HIS A 173 -1.96 7.03 2.22
N HIS A 174 -1.92 5.73 1.86
CA HIS A 174 -0.99 4.85 2.59
C HIS A 174 -0.28 3.69 1.88
N MET A 175 -0.63 3.30 0.66
CA MET A 175 0.00 2.11 0.06
C MET A 175 1.23 2.40 -0.81
N MET A 176 1.48 3.66 -1.19
CA MET A 176 2.58 4.00 -2.12
C MET A 176 3.79 4.68 -1.46
N ASP A 177 3.63 5.29 -0.28
CA ASP A 177 4.71 6.07 0.35
C ASP A 177 5.58 5.26 1.33
N GLU A 178 5.06 4.19 1.94
CA GLU A 178 5.86 3.36 2.86
C GLU A 178 6.79 2.35 2.15
N HIS A 179 6.61 2.12 0.85
CA HIS A 179 7.57 1.34 0.03
C HIS A 179 8.40 2.21 -0.91
N GLY A 180 8.15 3.53 -0.96
CA GLY A 180 8.91 4.49 -1.77
C GLY A 180 10.33 4.79 -1.24
N GLY A 181 10.66 4.37 -0.01
CA GLY A 181 11.99 4.56 0.57
C GLY A 181 13.11 3.69 -0.04
N MET A 182 12.77 2.70 -0.88
CA MET A 182 13.73 1.75 -1.48
C MET A 182 13.97 1.97 -2.99
N MET A 183 13.18 2.81 -3.66
CA MET A 183 13.37 3.10 -5.09
C MET A 183 14.36 4.25 -5.24
N GLY A 184 15.65 3.91 -5.25
CA GLY A 184 16.76 4.84 -5.44
C GLY A 184 16.51 5.84 -6.58
N HIS A 185 16.65 7.12 -6.26
CA HIS A 185 16.75 8.16 -7.28
C HIS A 185 17.87 7.79 -8.27
N PRO A 186 17.64 7.85 -9.60
CA PRO A 186 18.71 7.64 -10.55
C PRO A 186 19.77 8.75 -10.35
N PRO A 187 21.08 8.42 -10.33
CA PRO A 187 22.12 9.43 -10.30
C PRO A 187 22.00 10.32 -11.54
N ARG A 188 22.04 11.64 -11.33
CA ARG A 188 22.16 12.65 -12.38
C ARG A 188 23.61 12.79 -12.83
#